data_AF-A0A0A1TWZ2-F1
#
_entry.id   AF-A0A0A1TWZ2-F1
#
_cell.length_a   1.000
_cell.length_b   1.000
_cell.length_c   1.000
_cell.angle_alpha   90.00
_cell.angle_beta   90.00
_cell.angle_gamma   90.00
#
_symmetry.space_group_name_H-M   'P 1'
#
loop_
_entity.id
_entity.type
_entity.pdbx_description
1 polymer ?
#
loop_
_entity_poly.entity_id
_entity_poly.type
_entity_poly.pdbx_seq_one_letter_code
_entity_poly.pdbx_strand_id
1 'polypeptide(L)'
;MDKKLCLQPPRRNSISRVLKRHSSTPRIGAETPISLEKYIMANFETSFDQFFTSIEKDKVHFFLSTNWFLSINKQSARIVVWSMEHTHRLLFQRLVNYIKMTQRSRALILPLLFFEGSVPPPTLRAFLHIVFNNIEFIFCPEDSQASFNFDGSLRSCTIEFHWRSYLESPFLTSNVFILEYFVYINKDNFKDKLNHLAETLDKYKRQNHNIYFPRKRMQDLLLSWTVIFKEQVPTQLDELLKTKVFTLGIVQEQFVQVLQMRRDTIVKSLNMTNLLNTVNEVKTETTLDDLFRLNLITSEDFAKQVILFDHDALKNVSFNEFYTTKNFNTLQKYINNVKVVEKLAIHFLSKMPSKKLIQFFIESASYCHKLGGFNTSYLIYASLSHLMMKRIQMSELSSTARLMWTHLETLFSIKQNFKNYFATFELCGYPKIPITAMWMGEVIRFDDLPTFLEKDKLNMTKVRLISNVMSNLFASREAKFNFERNVDVQWLLCKFGKENATSNIEE
;
A
#
# COMPACT_ATOMS: atom_id res chain seq x y z
N MET A 1 37.52 -4.26 -37.72
CA MET A 1 37.74 -4.87 -36.39
C MET A 1 36.40 -4.94 -35.67
N ASP A 2 35.75 -6.08 -35.83
CA ASP A 2 34.47 -6.44 -35.24
C ASP A 2 34.56 -6.63 -33.73
N LYS A 3 33.61 -6.05 -32.99
CA LYS A 3 33.19 -6.60 -31.70
C LYS A 3 31.66 -6.71 -31.67
N LYS A 4 31.21 -7.93 -31.97
CA LYS A 4 29.85 -8.42 -31.76
C LYS A 4 29.46 -8.27 -30.28
N LEU A 5 28.50 -7.40 -29.98
CA LEU A 5 27.73 -7.45 -28.74
C LEU A 5 26.62 -8.49 -28.92
N CYS A 6 26.84 -9.68 -28.35
CA CYS A 6 25.84 -10.74 -28.31
C CYS A 6 24.60 -10.29 -27.53
N LEU A 7 23.47 -10.24 -28.22
CA LEU A 7 22.13 -10.22 -27.65
C LEU A 7 21.89 -11.57 -26.94
N GLN A 8 21.78 -11.57 -25.62
CA GLN A 8 21.14 -12.67 -24.91
C GLN A 8 19.63 -12.39 -24.77
N PRO A 9 18.77 -13.40 -24.98
CA PRO A 9 17.33 -13.24 -24.79
C PRO A 9 17.01 -12.98 -23.30
N PRO A 10 16.02 -12.14 -22.98
CA PRO A 10 15.67 -11.84 -21.60
C PRO A 10 15.09 -13.09 -20.93
N ARG A 11 15.78 -13.57 -19.88
CA ARG A 11 15.32 -14.64 -18.99
C ARG A 11 14.02 -14.24 -18.28
N ARG A 12 13.08 -15.19 -18.15
CA ARG A 12 11.75 -15.17 -17.48
C ARG A 12 11.74 -14.77 -15.98
N ASN A 13 12.51 -13.77 -15.54
CA ASN A 13 12.68 -13.40 -14.13
C ASN A 13 12.12 -12.02 -13.73
N SER A 14 11.08 -11.51 -14.39
CA SER A 14 10.49 -10.19 -14.08
C SER A 14 9.55 -10.21 -12.86
N ILE A 15 8.89 -11.33 -12.57
CA ILE A 15 7.90 -11.41 -11.47
C ILE A 15 8.59 -11.48 -10.09
N SER A 16 9.75 -12.14 -9.97
CA SER A 16 10.42 -12.35 -8.68
C SER A 16 11.11 -11.12 -8.09
N ARG A 17 11.46 -10.11 -8.91
CA ARG A 17 12.06 -8.86 -8.43
C ARG A 17 11.02 -7.85 -7.94
N VAL A 18 9.83 -7.86 -8.54
CA VAL A 18 8.69 -7.03 -8.10
C VAL A 18 8.16 -7.56 -6.76
N LEU A 19 8.04 -8.89 -6.61
CA LEU A 19 7.63 -9.52 -5.35
C LEU A 19 8.58 -9.26 -4.16
N LYS A 20 9.89 -9.03 -4.40
CA LYS A 20 10.87 -8.78 -3.32
C LYS A 20 10.68 -7.44 -2.59
N ARG A 21 9.95 -6.47 -3.15
CA ARG A 21 9.74 -5.14 -2.56
C ARG A 21 8.34 -4.93 -1.95
N HIS A 22 7.45 -5.90 -2.12
CA HIS A 22 6.05 -5.82 -1.74
C HIS A 22 5.69 -6.60 -0.46
N SER A 23 6.68 -7.01 0.35
CA SER A 23 6.40 -7.68 1.63
C SER A 23 5.85 -6.66 2.63
N SER A 24 4.53 -6.64 2.79
CA SER A 24 3.80 -5.90 3.83
C SER A 24 4.08 -6.40 5.25
N THR A 25 4.64 -7.61 5.38
CA THR A 25 5.34 -8.02 6.60
C THR A 25 6.71 -7.35 6.59
N PRO A 26 7.03 -6.45 7.55
CA PRO A 26 8.40 -5.99 7.71
C PRO A 26 9.31 -7.22 7.76
N ARG A 27 10.47 -7.18 7.09
CA ARG A 27 11.49 -8.20 7.33
C ARG A 27 11.96 -8.00 8.76
N ILE A 28 11.74 -9.01 9.58
CA ILE A 28 11.93 -8.96 11.02
C ILE A 28 13.20 -9.74 11.30
N GLY A 29 14.33 -9.06 11.14
CA GLY A 29 15.65 -9.58 11.43
C GLY A 29 16.64 -8.43 11.34
N ALA A 30 17.74 -8.50 12.10
CA ALA A 30 18.81 -7.53 11.91
C ALA A 30 19.29 -7.61 10.46
N GLU A 31 19.31 -6.48 9.74
CA GLU A 31 20.20 -6.39 8.59
C GLU A 31 21.62 -6.42 9.15
N THR A 32 22.24 -7.59 9.17
CA THR A 32 23.64 -7.69 9.54
C THR A 32 24.48 -7.20 8.35
N PRO A 33 25.48 -6.31 8.57
CA PRO A 33 26.39 -5.89 7.50
C PRO A 33 27.31 -7.02 7.01
N ILE A 34 27.13 -8.24 7.52
CA ILE A 34 28.00 -9.41 7.35
C ILE A 34 27.17 -10.56 6.76
N SER A 35 27.74 -11.29 5.80
CA SER A 35 27.15 -12.53 5.31
C SER A 35 27.19 -13.61 6.41
N LEU A 36 26.00 -14.10 6.80
CA LEU A 36 25.87 -15.17 7.77
C LEU A 36 26.20 -16.56 7.18
N GLU A 37 26.44 -16.67 5.87
CA GLU A 37 26.74 -17.94 5.20
C GLU A 37 27.95 -18.65 5.83
N LYS A 38 28.97 -17.89 6.28
CA LYS A 38 30.13 -18.46 6.97
C LYS A 38 29.74 -19.23 8.24
N TYR A 39 28.73 -18.77 8.98
CA TYR A 39 28.24 -19.43 10.18
C TYR A 39 27.31 -20.60 9.87
N ILE A 40 26.53 -20.47 8.79
CA ILE A 40 25.63 -21.54 8.32
C ILE A 40 26.43 -22.68 7.67
N MET A 41 27.68 -22.47 7.25
CA MET A 41 28.53 -23.53 6.71
C MET A 41 29.57 -24.06 7.71
N ALA A 42 29.81 -23.36 8.81
CA ALA A 42 30.77 -23.79 9.82
C ALA A 42 30.36 -25.11 10.48
N ASN A 43 31.35 -26.00 10.67
CA ASN A 43 31.21 -27.15 11.53
C ASN A 43 31.51 -26.70 12.98
N PHE A 44 30.47 -26.36 13.73
CA PHE A 44 30.62 -25.86 15.10
C PHE A 44 30.52 -26.96 16.17
N GLU A 45 30.38 -28.23 15.77
CA GLU A 45 30.23 -29.36 16.70
C GLU A 45 31.51 -29.63 17.49
N THR A 46 32.68 -29.26 16.94
CA THR A 46 33.99 -29.44 17.58
C THR A 46 34.39 -28.29 18.50
N SER A 47 33.77 -27.11 18.39
CA SER A 47 34.10 -25.93 19.20
C SER A 47 32.95 -24.91 19.26
N PHE A 48 31.84 -25.32 19.86
CA PHE A 48 30.63 -24.48 19.96
C PHE A 48 30.90 -23.15 20.67
N ASP A 49 31.73 -23.14 21.71
CA ASP A 49 31.98 -21.94 22.50
C ASP A 49 32.78 -20.90 21.69
N GLN A 50 33.73 -21.33 20.85
CA GLN A 50 34.44 -20.42 19.93
C GLN A 50 33.53 -19.92 18.82
N PHE A 51 32.67 -20.79 18.28
CA PHE A 51 31.67 -20.40 17.29
C PHE A 51 30.70 -19.36 17.85
N PHE A 52 30.18 -19.61 19.05
CA PHE A 52 29.26 -18.72 19.75
C PHE A 52 29.91 -17.35 20.05
N THR A 53 31.14 -17.36 20.57
CA THR A 53 31.94 -16.15 20.79
C THR A 53 32.16 -15.36 19.49
N SER A 54 32.33 -16.05 18.35
CA SER A 54 32.46 -15.39 17.06
C SER A 54 31.16 -14.72 16.60
N ILE A 55 30.01 -15.32 16.83
CA ILE A 55 28.70 -14.74 16.51
C ILE A 55 28.44 -13.50 17.37
N GLU A 56 28.74 -13.57 18.66
CA GLU A 56 28.62 -12.43 19.58
C GLU A 56 29.55 -11.28 19.19
N LYS A 57 30.81 -11.59 18.85
CA LYS A 57 31.79 -10.59 18.38
C LYS A 57 31.32 -9.85 17.12
N ASP A 58 30.66 -10.58 16.22
CA ASP A 58 30.10 -10.03 14.99
C ASP A 58 28.74 -9.35 15.21
N LYS A 59 28.26 -9.27 16.46
CA LYS A 59 27.01 -8.61 16.87
C LYS A 59 25.79 -9.09 16.08
N VAL A 60 25.73 -10.39 15.85
CA VAL A 60 24.58 -11.00 15.18
C VAL A 60 23.42 -11.06 16.17
N HIS A 61 22.32 -10.38 15.83
CA HIS A 61 21.10 -10.40 16.63
C HIS A 61 19.91 -10.89 15.80
N PHE A 62 19.10 -11.78 16.36
CA PHE A 62 17.97 -12.39 15.63
C PHE A 62 16.76 -11.46 15.51
N PHE A 63 16.55 -10.54 16.45
CA PHE A 63 15.38 -9.68 16.49
C PHE A 63 15.75 -8.20 16.68
N LEU A 64 15.11 -7.34 15.89
CA LEU A 64 15.25 -5.87 16.00
C LEU A 64 14.37 -5.26 17.09
N SER A 65 13.25 -5.91 17.44
CA SER A 65 12.26 -5.33 18.35
C SER A 65 11.72 -6.35 19.35
N THR A 66 11.61 -5.90 20.59
CA THR A 66 11.01 -6.67 21.69
C THR A 66 9.47 -6.62 21.64
N ASN A 67 8.89 -5.68 20.88
CA ASN A 67 7.44 -5.52 20.75
C ASN A 67 6.75 -6.73 20.08
N TRP A 68 7.48 -7.53 19.31
CA TRP A 68 6.92 -8.73 18.66
C TRP A 68 6.56 -9.84 19.62
N PHE A 69 6.99 -9.72 20.88
CA PHE A 69 6.79 -10.73 21.90
C PHE A 69 5.67 -10.34 22.88
N LEU A 70 4.96 -9.22 22.69
CA LEU A 70 3.91 -8.77 23.63
C LEU A 70 2.86 -9.84 23.97
N SER A 71 2.56 -10.73 23.01
CA SER A 71 1.74 -11.92 23.19
C SER A 71 2.40 -13.09 22.46
N ILE A 72 2.70 -14.17 23.19
CA ILE A 72 3.34 -15.35 22.60
C ILE A 72 2.54 -16.63 22.83
N ASN A 73 2.24 -17.32 21.73
CA ASN A 73 1.73 -18.67 21.70
C ASN A 73 2.48 -19.45 20.61
N LYS A 74 2.12 -20.73 20.42
CA LYS A 74 2.77 -21.59 19.43
C LYS A 74 2.71 -21.03 18.01
N GLN A 75 1.60 -20.41 17.62
CA GLN A 75 1.41 -19.84 16.29
C GLN A 75 2.18 -18.54 16.11
N SER A 76 2.04 -17.59 17.05
CA SER A 76 2.74 -16.32 16.96
C SER A 76 4.26 -16.50 17.04
N ALA A 77 4.76 -17.47 17.81
CA ALA A 77 6.18 -17.86 17.81
C ALA A 77 6.64 -18.36 16.43
N ARG A 78 5.82 -19.16 15.73
CA ARG A 78 6.12 -19.58 14.36
C ARG A 78 6.20 -18.37 13.43
N ILE A 79 5.26 -17.44 13.50
CA ILE A 79 5.26 -16.25 12.65
C ILE A 79 6.49 -15.37 12.95
N VAL A 80 6.85 -15.17 14.22
CA VAL A 80 8.07 -14.45 14.66
C VAL A 80 9.30 -15.09 13.99
N VAL A 81 9.47 -16.41 14.09
CA VAL A 81 10.62 -17.11 13.50
C VAL A 81 10.62 -17.03 11.98
N TRP A 82 9.47 -17.20 11.33
CA TRP A 82 9.37 -17.15 9.87
C TRP A 82 9.50 -15.75 9.29
N SER A 83 9.27 -14.70 10.09
CA SER A 83 9.50 -13.32 9.68
C SER A 83 10.99 -12.92 9.62
N MET A 84 11.89 -13.77 10.12
CA MET A 84 13.33 -13.65 9.95
C MET A 84 13.74 -13.80 8.48
N GLU A 85 14.82 -13.11 8.12
CA GLU A 85 15.55 -13.40 6.89
C GLU A 85 15.95 -14.90 6.85
N HIS A 86 15.99 -15.47 5.66
CA HIS A 86 16.30 -16.89 5.45
C HIS A 86 17.57 -17.35 6.18
N THR A 87 18.67 -16.60 6.03
CA THR A 87 19.98 -16.90 6.64
C THR A 87 19.93 -16.84 8.16
N HIS A 88 19.31 -15.80 8.72
CA HIS A 88 19.06 -15.64 10.15
C HIS A 88 18.23 -16.80 10.71
N ARG A 89 17.16 -17.20 10.01
CA ARG A 89 16.30 -18.31 10.43
C ARG A 89 17.05 -19.65 10.43
N LEU A 90 17.88 -19.91 9.41
CA LEU A 90 18.71 -21.11 9.35
C LEU A 90 19.72 -21.16 10.48
N LEU A 91 20.42 -20.05 10.75
CA LEU A 91 21.36 -19.97 11.86
C LEU A 91 20.65 -20.17 13.22
N PHE A 92 19.50 -19.52 13.41
CA PHE A 92 18.67 -19.68 14.61
C PHE A 92 18.24 -21.14 14.80
N GLN A 93 17.76 -21.79 13.73
CA GLN A 93 17.38 -23.21 13.74
C GLN A 93 18.55 -24.11 14.11
N ARG A 94 19.74 -23.89 13.52
CA ARG A 94 20.95 -24.66 13.81
C ARG A 94 21.34 -24.54 15.29
N LEU A 95 21.34 -23.33 15.85
CA LEU A 95 21.64 -23.10 17.27
C LEU A 95 20.63 -23.78 18.19
N VAL A 96 19.34 -23.60 17.92
CA VAL A 96 18.26 -24.22 18.73
C VAL A 96 18.36 -25.75 18.71
N ASN A 97 18.60 -26.35 17.54
CA ASN A 97 18.80 -27.79 17.40
C ASN A 97 19.99 -28.28 18.20
N TYR A 98 21.15 -27.63 18.05
CA TYR A 98 22.36 -28.04 18.75
C TYR A 98 22.21 -27.93 20.27
N ILE A 99 21.70 -26.81 20.78
CA ILE A 99 21.47 -26.61 22.22
C ILE A 99 20.52 -27.69 22.76
N LYS A 100 19.48 -28.05 22.01
CA LYS A 100 18.54 -29.13 22.40
C LYS A 100 19.21 -30.50 22.40
N MET A 101 19.91 -30.85 21.33
CA MET A 101 20.57 -32.16 21.17
C MET A 101 21.65 -32.39 22.23
N THR A 102 22.43 -31.36 22.55
CA THR A 102 23.51 -31.40 23.55
C THR A 102 23.03 -31.14 24.97
N GLN A 103 21.72 -30.97 25.19
CA GLN A 103 21.11 -30.66 26.49
C GLN A 103 21.73 -29.43 27.20
N ARG A 104 22.27 -28.48 26.43
CA ARG A 104 22.83 -27.24 26.97
C ARG A 104 21.72 -26.30 27.44
N SER A 105 22.08 -25.32 28.27
CA SER A 105 21.13 -24.32 28.77
C SER A 105 20.55 -23.49 27.63
N ARG A 106 19.21 -23.37 27.60
CA ARG A 106 18.48 -22.48 26.66
C ARG A 106 18.86 -21.01 26.84
N ALA A 107 19.38 -20.64 28.02
CA ALA A 107 19.81 -19.27 28.31
C ALA A 107 20.99 -18.83 27.44
N LEU A 108 21.75 -19.79 26.87
CA LEU A 108 22.86 -19.49 25.97
C LEU A 108 22.41 -18.65 24.77
N ILE A 109 21.19 -18.80 24.27
CA ILE A 109 20.76 -18.03 23.09
C ILE A 109 20.38 -16.58 23.41
N LEU A 110 20.17 -16.22 24.69
CA LEU A 110 19.63 -14.93 25.11
C LEU A 110 20.44 -13.72 24.61
N PRO A 111 21.80 -13.71 24.69
CA PRO A 111 22.61 -12.59 24.21
C PRO A 111 22.45 -12.32 22.70
N LEU A 112 22.08 -13.35 21.93
CA LEU A 112 21.91 -13.25 20.48
C LEU A 112 20.50 -12.83 20.05
N LEU A 113 19.53 -12.75 20.97
CA LEU A 113 18.15 -12.46 20.56
C LEU A 113 17.93 -11.00 20.21
N PHE A 114 18.52 -10.07 20.97
CA PHE A 114 18.31 -8.63 20.84
C PHE A 114 19.63 -7.87 21.00
N PHE A 115 19.69 -6.65 20.48
CA PHE A 115 20.84 -5.76 20.69
C PHE A 115 21.08 -5.45 22.17
N GLU A 116 22.35 -5.24 22.53
CA GLU A 116 22.74 -4.76 23.85
C GLU A 116 21.95 -3.49 24.24
N GLY A 117 21.43 -3.47 25.47
CA GLY A 117 20.58 -2.40 25.99
C GLY A 117 19.07 -2.58 25.77
N SER A 118 18.66 -3.60 25.00
CA SER A 118 17.23 -3.93 24.86
C SER A 118 16.68 -4.54 26.15
N VAL A 119 15.53 -4.06 26.63
CA VAL A 119 14.83 -4.67 27.77
C VAL A 119 14.13 -5.95 27.31
N PRO A 120 14.50 -7.15 27.80
CA PRO A 120 13.88 -8.40 27.38
C PRO A 120 12.37 -8.40 27.67
N PRO A 121 11.52 -8.81 26.71
CA PRO A 121 10.08 -8.86 26.94
C PRO A 121 9.75 -9.93 28.00
N PRO A 122 8.70 -9.73 28.83
CA PRO A 122 8.36 -10.66 29.91
C PRO A 122 8.02 -12.07 29.42
N THR A 123 7.57 -12.18 28.17
CA THR A 123 7.21 -13.42 27.46
C THR A 123 8.40 -14.12 26.81
N LEU A 124 9.62 -13.59 26.89
CA LEU A 124 10.78 -14.14 26.19
C LEU A 124 11.08 -15.59 26.58
N ARG A 125 10.99 -15.90 27.88
CA ARG A 125 11.18 -17.27 28.38
C ARG A 125 10.10 -18.21 27.84
N ALA A 126 8.85 -17.76 27.78
CA ALA A 126 7.76 -18.53 27.18
C ALA A 126 7.99 -18.76 25.68
N PHE A 127 8.46 -17.74 24.95
CA PHE A 127 8.84 -17.87 23.54
C PHE A 127 9.90 -18.96 23.35
N LEU A 128 11.03 -18.88 24.07
CA LEU A 128 12.08 -19.89 23.97
C LEU A 128 11.57 -21.28 24.36
N HIS A 129 10.77 -21.38 25.42
CA HIS A 129 10.17 -22.65 25.82
C HIS A 129 9.33 -23.26 24.69
N ILE A 130 8.49 -22.45 24.03
CA ILE A 130 7.69 -22.86 22.88
C ILE A 130 8.58 -23.32 21.73
N VAL A 131 9.60 -22.53 21.36
CA VAL A 131 10.51 -22.83 20.24
C VAL A 131 11.22 -24.16 20.47
N PHE A 132 11.87 -24.35 21.61
CA PHE A 132 12.63 -25.57 21.92
C PHE A 132 11.75 -26.82 22.03
N ASN A 133 10.52 -26.67 22.50
CA ASN A 133 9.59 -27.79 22.64
C ASN A 133 8.81 -28.10 21.35
N ASN A 134 8.82 -27.21 20.35
CA ASN A 134 8.04 -27.36 19.12
C ASN A 134 8.87 -27.13 17.85
N ILE A 135 10.17 -27.48 17.86
CA ILE A 135 11.10 -27.22 16.76
C ILE A 135 10.55 -27.63 15.40
N GLU A 136 10.07 -28.86 15.26
CA GLU A 136 9.54 -29.37 13.99
C GLU A 136 8.43 -28.48 13.45
N PHE A 137 7.48 -28.10 14.31
CA PHE A 137 6.38 -27.22 13.95
C PHE A 137 6.85 -25.79 13.61
N ILE A 138 7.70 -25.21 14.46
CA ILE A 138 8.15 -23.82 14.37
C ILE A 138 8.95 -23.59 13.09
N PHE A 139 9.82 -24.53 12.73
CA PHE A 139 10.66 -24.45 11.53
C PHE A 139 10.06 -25.19 10.32
N CYS A 140 8.82 -25.70 10.42
CA CYS A 140 8.16 -26.27 9.25
C CYS A 140 7.70 -25.17 8.28
N PRO A 141 8.11 -25.22 6.99
CA PRO A 141 7.66 -24.26 5.99
C PRO A 141 6.18 -24.36 5.70
N GLU A 142 5.55 -25.52 5.93
CA GLU A 142 4.15 -25.74 5.63
C GLU A 142 3.46 -26.64 6.67
N ASP A 143 2.27 -26.25 7.10
CA ASP A 143 1.36 -27.11 7.86
C ASP A 143 -0.06 -27.02 7.29
N SER A 144 -1.05 -27.54 8.02
CA SER A 144 -2.46 -27.46 7.61
C SER A 144 -3.00 -26.03 7.56
N GLN A 145 -2.40 -25.08 8.29
CA GLN A 145 -2.91 -23.72 8.43
C GLN A 145 -2.21 -22.69 7.55
N ALA A 146 -0.91 -22.85 7.31
CA ALA A 146 -0.08 -21.86 6.66
C ALA A 146 1.13 -22.48 5.94
N SER A 147 1.52 -21.87 4.82
CA SER A 147 2.79 -22.15 4.16
C SER A 147 3.59 -20.87 3.93
N PHE A 148 4.91 -20.96 4.03
CA PHE A 148 5.85 -19.86 3.91
C PHE A 148 6.82 -20.10 2.76
N ASN A 149 7.23 -19.03 2.09
CA ASN A 149 8.33 -19.06 1.14
C ASN A 149 9.68 -19.10 1.88
N PHE A 150 10.75 -19.45 1.17
CA PHE A 150 12.10 -19.46 1.73
C PHE A 150 12.54 -18.09 2.26
N ASP A 151 12.05 -17.00 1.70
CA ASP A 151 12.35 -15.64 2.16
C ASP A 151 11.57 -15.23 3.43
N GLY A 152 10.75 -16.13 3.99
CA GLY A 152 9.94 -15.87 5.18
C GLY A 152 8.55 -15.32 4.89
N SER A 153 8.25 -14.94 3.65
CA SER A 153 6.93 -14.41 3.30
C SER A 153 5.85 -15.50 3.35
N LEU A 154 4.72 -15.21 4.00
CA LEU A 154 3.56 -16.11 4.02
C LEU A 154 3.05 -16.35 2.58
N ARG A 155 3.10 -17.59 2.09
CA ARG A 155 2.69 -17.99 0.74
C ARG A 155 1.20 -18.26 0.67
N SER A 156 0.68 -19.01 1.63
CA SER A 156 -0.75 -19.30 1.73
C SER A 156 -1.18 -19.53 3.17
N CYS A 157 -2.45 -19.31 3.50
CA CYS A 157 -2.96 -19.66 4.82
C CYS A 157 -4.49 -19.80 4.86
N THR A 158 -5.03 -20.45 5.88
CA THR A 158 -6.48 -20.43 6.11
C THR A 158 -6.93 -19.04 6.55
N ILE A 159 -8.20 -18.70 6.27
CA ILE A 159 -8.81 -17.43 6.73
C ILE A 159 -8.65 -17.26 8.25
N GLU A 160 -8.83 -18.35 9.00
CA GLU A 160 -8.71 -18.34 10.45
C GLU A 160 -7.29 -18.04 10.92
N PHE A 161 -6.27 -18.63 10.26
CA PHE A 161 -4.88 -18.30 10.54
C PHE A 161 -4.58 -16.82 10.26
N HIS A 162 -5.08 -16.27 9.16
CA HIS A 162 -4.85 -14.86 8.81
C HIS A 162 -5.41 -13.92 9.89
N TRP A 163 -6.65 -14.15 10.34
CA TRP A 163 -7.27 -13.38 11.41
C TRP A 163 -6.57 -13.52 12.75
N ARG A 164 -6.23 -14.74 13.16
CA ARG A 164 -5.48 -14.97 14.40
C ARG A 164 -4.11 -14.31 14.35
N SER A 165 -3.41 -14.39 13.22
CA SER A 165 -2.13 -13.73 13.03
C SER A 165 -2.23 -12.22 13.29
N TYR A 166 -3.31 -11.57 12.83
CA TYR A 166 -3.54 -10.15 13.12
C TYR A 166 -3.89 -9.87 14.59
N LEU A 167 -4.77 -10.66 15.20
CA LEU A 167 -5.23 -10.45 16.57
C LEU A 167 -4.19 -10.79 17.64
N GLU A 168 -3.31 -11.74 17.35
CA GLU A 168 -2.36 -12.30 18.32
C GLU A 168 -0.93 -11.79 18.10
N SER A 169 -0.66 -11.12 16.97
CA SER A 169 0.65 -10.55 16.68
C SER A 169 0.59 -9.09 16.21
N PRO A 170 1.57 -8.25 16.58
CA PRO A 170 1.65 -6.85 16.14
C PRO A 170 2.22 -6.68 14.71
N PHE A 171 2.51 -7.75 13.97
CA PHE A 171 3.23 -7.63 12.69
C PHE A 171 2.48 -6.86 11.60
N LEU A 172 1.18 -7.05 11.52
CA LEU A 172 0.35 -6.46 10.49
C LEU A 172 -0.36 -5.24 11.04
N THR A 173 -0.25 -4.08 10.41
CA THR A 173 -1.02 -2.91 10.86
C THR A 173 -2.50 -3.11 10.55
N SER A 174 -3.37 -2.46 11.32
CA SER A 174 -4.83 -2.55 11.14
C SER A 174 -5.28 -2.07 9.77
N ASN A 175 -4.62 -1.05 9.21
CA ASN A 175 -4.88 -0.57 7.86
C ASN A 175 -4.55 -1.65 6.83
N VAL A 176 -3.35 -2.22 6.87
CA VAL A 176 -2.93 -3.25 5.91
C VAL A 176 -3.81 -4.48 6.02
N PHE A 177 -4.10 -4.94 7.24
CA PHE A 177 -4.95 -6.12 7.44
C PHE A 177 -6.36 -5.91 6.88
N ILE A 178 -6.97 -4.75 7.08
CA ILE A 178 -8.26 -4.43 6.46
C ILE A 178 -8.16 -4.48 4.95
N LEU A 179 -7.13 -3.85 4.37
CA LEU A 179 -6.98 -3.82 2.92
C LEU A 179 -6.77 -5.22 2.34
N GLU A 180 -6.06 -6.10 3.05
CA GLU A 180 -5.89 -7.53 2.72
C GLU A 180 -7.21 -8.31 2.89
N TYR A 181 -7.95 -8.06 3.97
CA TYR A 181 -9.22 -8.71 4.28
C TYR A 181 -10.27 -8.52 3.18
N PHE A 182 -10.41 -7.29 2.67
CA PHE A 182 -11.38 -6.96 1.63
C PHE A 182 -11.03 -7.56 0.25
N VAL A 183 -9.86 -8.19 0.07
CA VAL A 183 -9.51 -8.89 -1.19
C VAL A 183 -10.24 -10.21 -1.35
N TYR A 184 -10.47 -10.94 -0.26
CA TYR A 184 -10.97 -12.32 -0.32
C TYR A 184 -12.35 -12.50 0.33
N ILE A 185 -13.00 -11.41 0.71
CA ILE A 185 -14.34 -11.47 1.33
C ILE A 185 -15.34 -10.57 0.60
N ASN A 186 -16.58 -11.06 0.51
CA ASN A 186 -17.72 -10.27 0.08
C ASN A 186 -18.19 -9.34 1.23
N LYS A 187 -18.57 -8.09 0.92
CA LYS A 187 -18.80 -7.01 1.90
C LYS A 187 -19.76 -7.40 3.04
N ASP A 188 -20.72 -8.26 2.74
CA ASP A 188 -21.75 -8.71 3.69
C ASP A 188 -21.18 -9.57 4.84
N ASN A 189 -19.99 -10.17 4.67
CA ASN A 189 -19.43 -11.11 5.65
C ASN A 189 -18.59 -10.46 6.76
N PHE A 190 -18.35 -9.13 6.73
CA PHE A 190 -17.54 -8.46 7.75
C PHE A 190 -18.16 -8.55 9.14
N LYS A 191 -19.47 -8.28 9.26
CA LYS A 191 -20.18 -8.37 10.54
C LYS A 191 -20.20 -9.80 11.06
N ASP A 192 -20.42 -10.78 10.19
CA ASP A 192 -20.45 -12.19 10.58
C ASP A 192 -19.10 -12.67 11.10
N LYS A 193 -18.01 -12.25 10.44
CA LYS A 193 -16.67 -12.57 10.93
C LYS A 193 -16.37 -11.89 12.26
N LEU A 194 -16.77 -10.63 12.44
CA LEU A 194 -16.66 -9.94 13.72
C LEU A 194 -17.46 -10.66 14.83
N ASN A 195 -18.67 -11.13 14.53
CA ASN A 195 -19.50 -11.88 15.47
C ASN A 195 -18.83 -13.18 15.91
N HIS A 196 -18.32 -13.97 14.96
CA HIS A 196 -17.65 -15.22 15.24
C HIS A 196 -16.37 -15.03 16.07
N LEU A 197 -15.60 -13.98 15.77
CA LEU A 197 -14.41 -13.63 16.54
C LEU A 197 -14.76 -13.17 17.96
N ALA A 198 -15.84 -12.39 18.12
CA ALA A 198 -16.31 -11.96 19.43
C ALA A 198 -16.69 -13.15 20.31
N GLU A 199 -17.39 -14.14 19.77
CA GLU A 199 -17.72 -15.39 20.49
C GLU A 199 -16.47 -16.15 20.92
N THR A 200 -15.48 -16.24 20.04
CA THR A 200 -14.21 -16.92 20.33
C THR A 200 -13.47 -16.19 21.46
N LEU A 201 -13.40 -14.86 21.42
CA LEU A 201 -12.77 -14.06 22.46
C LEU A 201 -13.55 -14.09 23.78
N ASP A 202 -14.88 -14.14 23.74
CA ASP A 202 -15.70 -14.26 24.94
C ASP A 202 -15.49 -15.62 25.61
N LYS A 203 -15.38 -16.70 24.83
CA LYS A 203 -15.01 -18.01 25.35
C LYS A 203 -13.66 -17.98 26.06
N TYR A 204 -12.64 -17.35 25.45
CA TYR A 204 -11.33 -17.19 26.09
C TYR A 204 -11.40 -16.34 27.36
N LYS A 205 -12.17 -15.25 27.35
CA LYS A 205 -12.42 -14.41 28.52
C LYS A 205 -13.03 -15.22 29.67
N ARG A 206 -14.05 -16.04 29.41
CA ARG A 206 -14.68 -16.93 30.41
C ARG A 206 -13.73 -17.99 30.96
N GLN A 207 -12.73 -18.40 30.17
CA GLN A 207 -11.67 -19.32 30.57
C GLN A 207 -10.51 -18.61 31.30
N ASN A 208 -10.67 -17.35 31.73
CA ASN A 208 -9.66 -16.52 32.39
C ASN A 208 -8.37 -16.31 31.56
N HIS A 209 -8.45 -16.45 30.23
CA HIS A 209 -7.34 -16.07 29.37
C HIS A 209 -7.28 -14.53 29.23
N ASN A 210 -6.06 -13.99 29.18
CA ASN A 210 -5.87 -12.57 28.94
C ASN A 210 -6.21 -12.22 27.48
N ILE A 211 -7.33 -11.52 27.29
CA ILE A 211 -7.78 -11.04 25.98
C ILE A 211 -7.47 -9.56 25.72
N TYR A 212 -6.65 -8.91 26.56
CA TYR A 212 -6.34 -7.48 26.44
C TYR A 212 -5.74 -7.14 25.07
N PHE A 213 -4.75 -7.91 24.62
CA PHE A 213 -4.08 -7.65 23.34
C PHE A 213 -5.03 -7.88 22.15
N PRO A 214 -5.72 -9.03 22.00
CA PRO A 214 -6.73 -9.20 20.94
C PRO A 214 -7.85 -8.16 20.96
N ARG A 215 -8.30 -7.73 22.15
CA ARG A 215 -9.28 -6.64 22.30
C ARG A 215 -8.76 -5.34 21.69
N LYS A 216 -7.55 -4.93 22.08
CA LYS A 216 -6.94 -3.70 21.54
C LYS A 216 -6.81 -3.76 20.03
N ARG A 217 -6.38 -4.91 19.49
CA ARG A 217 -6.28 -5.15 18.04
C ARG A 217 -7.64 -5.05 17.36
N MET A 218 -8.71 -5.57 17.97
CA MET A 218 -10.08 -5.39 17.47
C MET A 218 -10.51 -3.92 17.46
N GLN A 219 -10.16 -3.13 18.49
CA GLN A 219 -10.43 -1.69 18.51
C GLN A 219 -9.67 -0.97 17.39
N ASP A 220 -8.37 -1.25 17.23
CA ASP A 220 -7.55 -0.66 16.16
C ASP A 220 -8.11 -1.01 14.78
N LEU A 221 -8.61 -2.24 14.59
CA LEU A 221 -9.29 -2.66 13.37
C LEU A 221 -10.51 -1.80 13.05
N LEU A 222 -11.41 -1.63 14.03
CA LEU A 222 -12.62 -0.83 13.86
C LEU A 222 -12.28 0.64 13.57
N LEU A 223 -11.27 1.20 14.23
CA LEU A 223 -10.77 2.55 13.93
C LEU A 223 -10.24 2.65 12.50
N SER A 224 -9.45 1.68 12.04
CA SER A 224 -8.95 1.64 10.67
C SER A 224 -10.08 1.54 9.64
N TRP A 225 -11.12 0.75 9.92
CA TRP A 225 -12.29 0.65 9.06
C TRP A 225 -12.99 2.01 8.92
N THR A 226 -13.17 2.75 10.02
CA THR A 226 -13.80 4.09 9.96
C THR A 226 -13.00 5.12 9.15
N VAL A 227 -11.70 4.92 9.03
CA VAL A 227 -10.80 5.81 8.28
C VAL A 227 -10.80 5.45 6.80
N ILE A 228 -10.61 4.17 6.49
CA ILE A 228 -10.49 3.67 5.11
C ILE A 228 -11.83 3.76 4.38
N PHE A 229 -12.92 3.37 5.05
CA PHE A 229 -14.27 3.33 4.48
C PHE A 229 -15.17 4.41 5.08
N LYS A 230 -14.63 5.63 5.26
CA LYS A 230 -15.36 6.75 5.88
C LYS A 230 -16.71 7.04 5.23
N GLU A 231 -16.88 6.78 3.94
CA GLU A 231 -18.16 6.95 3.23
C GLU A 231 -19.26 5.98 3.71
N GLN A 232 -18.88 4.80 4.23
CA GLN A 232 -19.82 3.79 4.73
C GLN A 232 -20.20 4.00 6.20
N VAL A 233 -19.38 4.73 6.96
CA VAL A 233 -19.57 4.91 8.40
C VAL A 233 -20.95 5.51 8.76
N PRO A 234 -21.45 6.56 8.08
CA PRO A 234 -22.74 7.16 8.44
C PRO A 234 -23.93 6.19 8.35
N THR A 235 -23.88 5.21 7.45
CA THR A 235 -24.99 4.28 7.22
C THR A 235 -24.79 2.94 7.90
N GLN A 236 -23.54 2.48 8.06
CA GLN A 236 -23.26 1.13 8.57
C GLN A 236 -22.85 1.08 10.04
N LEU A 237 -22.50 2.20 10.68
CA LEU A 237 -22.02 2.16 12.06
C LEU A 237 -23.08 1.63 13.03
N ASP A 238 -24.35 2.02 12.89
CA ASP A 238 -25.41 1.56 13.80
C ASP A 238 -25.61 0.05 13.75
N GLU A 239 -25.46 -0.55 12.57
CA GLU A 239 -25.52 -2.00 12.42
C GLU A 239 -24.26 -2.69 12.94
N LEU A 240 -23.09 -2.05 12.77
CA LEU A 240 -21.82 -2.53 13.33
C LEU A 240 -21.86 -2.56 14.86
N LEU A 241 -22.46 -1.54 15.50
CA LEU A 241 -22.61 -1.46 16.96
C LEU A 241 -23.54 -2.55 17.53
N LYS A 242 -24.38 -3.17 16.70
CA LYS A 242 -25.23 -4.31 17.08
C LYS A 242 -24.50 -5.66 17.05
N THR A 243 -23.25 -5.69 16.58
CA THR A 243 -22.46 -6.93 16.53
C THR A 243 -22.10 -7.45 17.92
N LYS A 244 -21.80 -8.75 18.01
CA LYS A 244 -21.39 -9.42 19.25
C LYS A 244 -20.10 -8.87 19.86
N VAL A 245 -19.30 -8.15 19.07
CA VAL A 245 -18.11 -7.42 19.57
C VAL A 245 -18.49 -6.44 20.68
N PHE A 246 -19.64 -5.78 20.54
CA PHE A 246 -20.15 -4.82 21.52
C PHE A 246 -21.07 -5.48 22.54
N THR A 247 -22.01 -6.33 22.09
CA THR A 247 -23.01 -6.92 23.01
C THR A 247 -22.41 -7.90 24.01
N LEU A 248 -21.31 -8.58 23.68
CA LEU A 248 -20.57 -9.45 24.63
C LEU A 248 -19.55 -8.68 25.48
N GLY A 249 -19.45 -7.36 25.32
CA GLY A 249 -18.46 -6.53 26.03
C GLY A 249 -17.02 -6.96 25.75
N ILE A 250 -16.74 -7.39 24.51
CA ILE A 250 -15.35 -7.60 24.05
C ILE A 250 -14.64 -6.26 23.99
N VAL A 251 -15.32 -5.27 23.42
CA VAL A 251 -14.89 -3.87 23.38
C VAL A 251 -15.60 -3.07 24.48
N GLN A 252 -14.90 -2.13 25.08
CA GLN A 252 -15.42 -1.31 26.19
C GLN A 252 -16.49 -0.32 25.69
N GLU A 253 -17.47 -0.01 26.54
CA GLU A 253 -18.54 0.93 26.24
C GLU A 253 -18.02 2.34 25.88
N GLN A 254 -16.95 2.80 26.56
CA GLN A 254 -16.28 4.06 26.25
C GLN A 254 -15.79 4.16 24.79
N PHE A 255 -15.45 3.02 24.17
CA PHE A 255 -15.01 2.99 22.78
C PHE A 255 -16.17 3.19 21.80
N VAL A 256 -17.42 2.87 22.19
CA VAL A 256 -18.60 3.19 21.38
C VAL A 256 -18.72 4.70 21.19
N GLN A 257 -18.47 5.47 22.25
CA GLN A 257 -18.46 6.94 22.18
C GLN A 257 -17.39 7.46 21.21
N VAL A 258 -16.21 6.83 21.20
CA VAL A 258 -15.13 7.17 20.24
C VAL A 258 -15.58 6.95 18.80
N LEU A 259 -16.26 5.83 18.50
CA LEU A 259 -16.78 5.56 17.16
C LEU A 259 -17.90 6.53 16.76
N GLN A 260 -18.78 6.87 17.69
CA GLN A 260 -19.85 7.86 17.46
C GLN A 260 -19.28 9.26 17.17
N MET A 261 -18.33 9.74 17.98
CA MET A 261 -17.64 11.02 17.73
C MET A 261 -16.95 11.05 16.36
N ARG A 262 -16.37 9.92 15.94
CA ARG A 262 -15.79 9.79 14.60
C ARG A 262 -16.85 9.87 13.50
N ARG A 263 -17.98 9.18 13.65
CA ARG A 263 -19.11 9.31 12.71
C ARG A 263 -19.54 10.75 12.56
N ASP A 264 -19.73 11.48 13.67
CA ASP A 264 -20.15 12.87 13.62
C ASP A 264 -19.14 13.76 12.89
N THR A 265 -17.84 13.53 13.13
CA THR A 265 -16.76 14.23 12.44
C THR A 265 -16.75 13.93 10.94
N ILE A 266 -16.99 12.67 10.56
CA ILE A 266 -17.08 12.22 9.17
C ILE A 266 -18.32 12.82 8.49
N VAL A 267 -19.49 12.79 9.14
CA VAL A 267 -20.72 13.38 8.60
C VAL A 267 -20.55 14.88 8.36
N LYS A 268 -19.94 15.60 9.32
CA LYS A 268 -19.63 17.02 9.16
C LYS A 268 -18.69 17.27 7.99
N SER A 269 -17.64 16.47 7.82
CA SER A 269 -16.67 16.65 6.73
C SER A 269 -17.29 16.37 5.36
N LEU A 270 -18.08 15.29 5.23
CA LEU A 270 -18.80 14.95 3.99
C LEU A 270 -19.81 16.04 3.60
N ASN A 271 -20.53 16.61 4.57
CA ASN A 271 -21.47 17.70 4.33
C ASN A 271 -20.77 18.99 3.89
N MET A 272 -19.63 19.34 4.51
CA MET A 272 -18.81 20.49 4.11
C MET A 272 -18.30 20.38 2.67
N THR A 273 -17.89 19.17 2.24
CA THR A 273 -17.46 18.94 0.86
C THR A 273 -18.60 19.15 -0.15
N ASN A 274 -19.84 18.79 0.21
CA ASN A 274 -21.02 19.05 -0.64
C ASN A 274 -21.37 20.55 -0.72
N LEU A 275 -21.17 21.30 0.36
CA LEU A 275 -21.34 22.76 0.40
C LEU A 275 -20.29 23.50 -0.45
N LEU A 276 -19.02 23.08 -0.41
CA LEU A 276 -17.98 23.65 -1.28
C LEU A 276 -18.22 23.37 -2.77
N ASN A 277 -18.88 22.26 -3.10
CA ASN A 277 -19.33 21.99 -4.47
C ASN A 277 -20.51 22.89 -4.92
N THR A 278 -21.13 23.65 -4.01
CA THR A 278 -22.30 24.50 -4.25
C THR A 278 -22.04 26.01 -4.08
N VAL A 279 -20.80 26.44 -3.87
CA VAL A 279 -20.39 27.85 -3.64
C VAL A 279 -19.22 28.15 -4.61
N ASN A 280 -19.14 29.22 -5.40
CA ASN A 280 -20.01 30.32 -5.79
C ASN A 280 -19.70 30.61 -7.28
N GLU A 281 -20.69 31.06 -8.05
CA GLU A 281 -20.47 31.70 -9.34
C GLU A 281 -19.71 33.00 -9.15
N VAL A 282 -18.38 32.92 -9.03
CA VAL A 282 -17.54 34.10 -9.24
C VAL A 282 -17.55 34.32 -10.75
N LYS A 283 -18.29 35.33 -11.21
CA LYS A 283 -18.20 35.81 -12.59
C LYS A 283 -16.82 36.46 -12.75
N THR A 284 -15.82 35.67 -13.11
CA THR A 284 -14.57 36.21 -13.63
C THR A 284 -14.80 36.60 -15.08
N GLU A 285 -14.41 37.81 -15.47
CA GLU A 285 -14.39 38.22 -16.89
C GLU A 285 -13.34 37.42 -17.69
N THR A 286 -12.30 36.94 -17.01
CA THR A 286 -11.22 36.14 -17.61
C THR A 286 -11.68 34.74 -17.97
N THR A 287 -11.46 34.34 -19.22
CA THR A 287 -11.71 32.98 -19.73
C THR A 287 -10.44 32.11 -19.70
N LEU A 288 -10.57 30.79 -19.88
CA LEU A 288 -9.39 29.93 -20.12
C LEU A 288 -8.61 30.37 -21.36
N ASP A 289 -9.31 30.81 -22.40
CA ASP A 289 -8.67 31.35 -23.61
C ASP A 289 -7.77 32.54 -23.27
N ASP A 290 -8.21 33.43 -22.37
CA ASP A 290 -7.42 34.58 -21.93
C ASP A 290 -6.20 34.14 -21.11
N LEU A 291 -6.34 33.14 -20.23
CA LEU A 291 -5.22 32.63 -19.44
C LEU A 291 -4.05 32.16 -20.33
N PHE A 292 -4.36 31.42 -21.40
CA PHE A 292 -3.33 30.88 -22.31
C PHE A 292 -2.89 31.88 -23.38
N ARG A 293 -3.79 32.70 -23.93
CA ARG A 293 -3.44 33.69 -24.96
C ARG A 293 -2.59 34.83 -24.40
N LEU A 294 -2.92 35.29 -23.19
CA LEU A 294 -2.27 36.42 -22.54
C LEU A 294 -1.13 35.96 -21.60
N ASN A 295 -0.84 34.65 -21.53
CA ASN A 295 0.15 34.05 -20.63
C ASN A 295 -0.02 34.49 -19.16
N LEU A 296 -1.27 34.54 -18.67
CA LEU A 296 -1.57 34.98 -17.31
C LEU A 296 -1.27 33.90 -16.27
N ILE A 297 -0.83 32.71 -16.69
CA ILE A 297 -0.45 31.61 -15.83
C ILE A 297 0.85 30.97 -16.31
N THR A 298 1.74 30.65 -15.39
CA THR A 298 2.98 29.93 -15.68
C THR A 298 2.72 28.42 -15.81
N SER A 299 3.62 27.69 -16.48
CA SER A 299 3.51 26.23 -16.62
C SER A 299 3.58 25.51 -15.26
N GLU A 300 4.34 26.06 -14.31
CA GLU A 300 4.43 25.53 -12.95
C GLU A 300 3.14 25.79 -12.14
N ASP A 301 2.59 27.00 -12.19
CA ASP A 301 1.36 27.32 -11.45
C ASP A 301 0.16 26.58 -12.01
N PHE A 302 0.08 26.45 -13.35
CA PHE A 302 -0.92 25.60 -13.98
C PHE A 302 -0.79 24.15 -13.51
N ALA A 303 0.43 23.59 -13.44
CA ALA A 303 0.68 22.25 -12.93
C ALA A 303 0.18 22.08 -11.49
N LYS A 304 0.45 23.04 -10.59
CA LYS A 304 -0.06 23.04 -9.20
C LYS A 304 -1.59 23.02 -9.19
N GLN A 305 -2.24 23.85 -10.02
CA GLN A 305 -3.71 23.93 -10.06
C GLN A 305 -4.36 22.64 -10.58
N VAL A 306 -3.85 22.04 -11.65
CA VAL A 306 -4.42 20.77 -12.16
C VAL A 306 -4.19 19.60 -11.20
N ILE A 307 -3.06 19.59 -10.46
CA ILE A 307 -2.84 18.59 -9.39
C ILE A 307 -3.86 18.76 -8.26
N LEU A 308 -4.10 19.98 -7.80
CA LEU A 308 -5.13 20.24 -6.78
C LEU A 308 -6.51 19.79 -7.25
N PHE A 309 -6.84 20.07 -8.52
CA PHE A 309 -8.11 19.67 -9.12
C PHE A 309 -8.28 18.15 -9.17
N ASP A 310 -7.26 17.41 -9.63
CA ASP A 310 -7.24 15.94 -9.63
C ASP A 310 -7.37 15.37 -8.21
N HIS A 311 -6.60 15.91 -7.27
CA HIS A 311 -6.61 15.47 -5.89
C HIS A 311 -7.96 15.67 -5.20
N ASP A 312 -8.59 16.83 -5.39
CA ASP A 312 -9.92 17.12 -4.86
C ASP A 312 -10.96 16.15 -5.43
N ALA A 313 -10.86 15.82 -6.72
CA ALA A 313 -11.72 14.82 -7.34
C ALA A 313 -11.46 13.42 -6.75
N LEU A 314 -10.20 13.01 -6.57
CA LEU A 314 -9.82 11.71 -6.00
C LEU A 314 -10.31 11.54 -4.56
N LYS A 315 -10.26 12.61 -3.76
CA LYS A 315 -10.78 12.63 -2.38
C LYS A 315 -12.25 12.29 -2.29
N ASN A 316 -13.02 12.51 -3.34
CA ASN A 316 -14.45 12.23 -3.38
C ASN A 316 -14.79 10.81 -3.86
N VAL A 317 -13.78 10.00 -4.23
CA VAL A 317 -13.99 8.60 -4.59
C VAL A 317 -14.27 7.79 -3.33
N SER A 318 -15.40 7.10 -3.30
CA SER A 318 -15.71 6.10 -2.28
C SER A 318 -14.67 4.98 -2.36
N PHE A 319 -13.93 4.77 -1.27
CA PHE A 319 -12.78 3.86 -1.31
C PHE A 319 -13.18 2.40 -1.60
N ASN A 320 -14.41 2.06 -1.22
CA ASN A 320 -15.04 0.78 -1.50
C ASN A 320 -15.23 0.49 -3.00
N GLU A 321 -15.24 1.53 -3.84
CA GLU A 321 -15.37 1.39 -5.29
C GLU A 321 -14.11 0.82 -5.94
N PHE A 322 -12.95 0.94 -5.29
CA PHE A 322 -11.71 0.32 -5.80
C PHE A 322 -11.72 -1.21 -5.69
N TYR A 323 -12.54 -1.79 -4.80
CA TYR A 323 -12.61 -3.24 -4.57
C TYR A 323 -13.71 -3.96 -5.36
N THR A 324 -14.59 -3.24 -6.04
CA THR A 324 -15.83 -3.79 -6.58
C THR A 324 -15.89 -3.68 -8.09
N THR A 325 -16.44 -4.70 -8.72
CA THR A 325 -16.79 -4.70 -10.14
C THR A 325 -18.18 -4.10 -10.40
N LYS A 326 -18.92 -3.77 -9.34
CA LYS A 326 -20.28 -3.21 -9.37
C LYS A 326 -20.32 -1.85 -8.69
N ASN A 327 -21.14 -0.92 -9.20
CA ASN A 327 -21.36 0.42 -8.63
C ASN A 327 -20.07 1.25 -8.50
N PHE A 328 -19.63 1.83 -9.62
CA PHE A 328 -18.42 2.67 -9.73
C PHE A 328 -18.78 4.16 -9.93
N ASN A 329 -19.86 4.63 -9.30
CA ASN A 329 -20.43 5.95 -9.59
C ASN A 329 -19.47 7.10 -9.21
N THR A 330 -18.85 7.03 -8.02
CA THR A 330 -17.92 8.09 -7.59
C THR A 330 -16.57 7.99 -8.30
N LEU A 331 -16.11 6.77 -8.61
CA LEU A 331 -14.92 6.54 -9.43
C LEU A 331 -15.12 7.00 -10.87
N GLN A 332 -16.29 6.76 -11.48
CA GLN A 332 -16.64 7.25 -12.81
C GLN A 332 -16.70 8.77 -12.82
N LYS A 333 -17.33 9.37 -11.79
CA LYS A 333 -17.36 10.82 -11.63
C LYS A 333 -15.94 11.39 -11.54
N TYR A 334 -15.06 10.76 -10.77
CA TYR A 334 -13.65 11.12 -10.72
C TYR A 334 -12.98 11.06 -12.09
N ILE A 335 -13.10 9.93 -12.80
CA ILE A 335 -12.52 9.76 -14.15
C ILE A 335 -13.03 10.85 -15.11
N ASN A 336 -14.34 11.12 -15.09
CA ASN A 336 -14.95 12.15 -15.93
C ASN A 336 -14.46 13.56 -15.57
N ASN A 337 -14.29 13.85 -14.27
CA ASN A 337 -13.75 15.13 -13.81
C ASN A 337 -12.30 15.31 -14.27
N VAL A 338 -11.42 14.32 -14.09
CA VAL A 338 -10.00 14.50 -14.43
C VAL A 338 -9.74 14.51 -15.94
N LYS A 339 -10.59 13.85 -16.74
CA LYS A 339 -10.56 13.93 -18.22
C LYS A 339 -10.68 15.36 -18.76
N VAL A 340 -11.17 16.30 -17.96
CA VAL A 340 -11.19 17.74 -18.30
C VAL A 340 -9.79 18.24 -18.64
N VAL A 341 -8.74 17.77 -17.95
CA VAL A 341 -7.35 18.17 -18.23
C VAL A 341 -6.90 17.75 -19.62
N GLU A 342 -7.24 16.53 -20.03
CA GLU A 342 -6.97 16.01 -21.38
C GLU A 342 -7.75 16.79 -22.44
N LYS A 343 -9.07 16.95 -22.25
CA LYS A 343 -9.94 17.71 -23.15
C LYS A 343 -9.46 19.16 -23.31
N LEU A 344 -9.02 19.80 -22.23
CA LEU A 344 -8.48 21.15 -22.23
C LEU A 344 -7.21 21.23 -23.07
N ALA A 345 -6.24 20.35 -22.81
CA ALA A 345 -5.00 20.33 -23.58
C ALA A 345 -5.27 20.12 -25.08
N ILE A 346 -6.14 19.17 -25.44
CA ILE A 346 -6.53 18.91 -26.82
C ILE A 346 -7.23 20.11 -27.45
N HIS A 347 -8.17 20.75 -26.74
CA HIS A 347 -8.91 21.93 -27.22
C HIS A 347 -7.95 23.05 -27.61
N PHE A 348 -7.06 23.44 -26.68
CA PHE A 348 -6.15 24.55 -26.89
C PHE A 348 -5.11 24.26 -27.97
N LEU A 349 -4.51 23.07 -27.95
CA LEU A 349 -3.52 22.66 -28.94
C LEU A 349 -4.12 22.51 -30.34
N SER A 350 -5.41 22.16 -30.46
CA SER A 350 -6.10 22.04 -31.76
C SER A 350 -6.58 23.38 -32.31
N LYS A 351 -7.09 24.26 -31.44
CA LYS A 351 -7.67 25.56 -31.81
C LYS A 351 -6.59 26.62 -32.08
N MET A 352 -5.48 26.57 -31.36
CA MET A 352 -4.39 27.56 -31.43
C MET A 352 -3.01 26.91 -31.38
N PRO A 353 -2.68 26.02 -32.35
CA PRO A 353 -1.38 25.34 -32.36
C PRO A 353 -0.26 26.37 -32.47
N SER A 354 0.54 26.51 -31.42
CA SER A 354 1.72 27.34 -31.42
C SER A 354 2.85 26.67 -30.65
N LYS A 355 4.10 26.95 -31.08
CA LYS A 355 5.30 26.48 -30.39
C LYS A 355 5.28 26.82 -28.90
N LYS A 356 4.89 28.05 -28.55
CA LYS A 356 4.83 28.52 -27.16
C LYS A 356 3.84 27.69 -26.32
N LEU A 357 2.66 27.43 -26.87
CA LEU A 357 1.63 26.64 -26.19
C LEU A 357 2.04 25.18 -25.99
N ILE A 358 2.73 24.59 -26.96
CA ILE A 358 3.26 23.22 -26.84
C ILE A 358 4.35 23.15 -25.79
N GLN A 359 5.28 24.11 -25.80
CA GLN A 359 6.30 24.21 -24.75
C GLN A 359 5.67 24.36 -23.37
N PHE A 360 4.65 25.22 -23.25
CA PHE A 360 3.89 25.38 -22.02
C PHE A 360 3.31 24.05 -21.51
N PHE A 361 2.67 23.25 -22.36
CA PHE A 361 2.10 21.96 -21.94
C PHE A 361 3.18 20.89 -21.66
N ILE A 362 4.28 20.86 -22.40
CA ILE A 362 5.42 19.97 -22.11
C ILE A 362 6.00 20.30 -20.73
N GLU A 363 6.24 21.58 -20.47
CA GLU A 363 6.73 22.05 -19.18
C GLU A 363 5.74 21.74 -18.06
N SER A 364 4.44 22.01 -18.28
CA SER A 364 3.39 21.72 -17.31
C SER A 364 3.33 20.24 -16.96
N ALA A 365 3.42 19.34 -17.94
CA ALA A 365 3.47 17.90 -17.70
C ALA A 365 4.71 17.48 -16.90
N SER A 366 5.87 18.08 -17.21
CA SER A 366 7.13 17.86 -16.49
C SER A 366 7.05 18.35 -15.03
N TYR A 367 6.48 19.54 -14.80
CA TYR A 367 6.22 20.07 -13.46
C TYR A 367 5.21 19.21 -12.69
N CYS A 368 4.15 18.73 -13.35
CA CYS A 368 3.20 17.81 -12.73
C CYS A 368 3.91 16.56 -12.19
N HIS A 369 4.78 15.94 -13.00
CA HIS A 369 5.56 14.79 -12.58
C HIS A 369 6.48 15.10 -11.38
N LYS A 370 7.25 16.20 -11.45
CA LYS A 370 8.16 16.62 -10.37
C LYS A 370 7.44 16.88 -9.04
N LEU A 371 6.20 17.37 -9.12
CA LEU A 371 5.35 17.68 -7.98
C LEU A 371 4.49 16.50 -7.51
N GLY A 372 4.69 15.29 -8.04
CA GLY A 372 3.98 14.08 -7.64
C GLY A 372 2.63 13.86 -8.33
N GLY A 373 2.22 14.72 -9.26
CA GLY A 373 1.01 14.58 -10.07
C GLY A 373 1.22 13.70 -11.31
N PHE A 374 1.36 12.38 -11.13
CA PHE A 374 1.61 11.49 -12.27
C PHE A 374 0.41 11.38 -13.21
N ASN A 375 -0.81 11.40 -12.67
CA ASN A 375 -2.03 11.32 -13.48
C ASN A 375 -2.21 12.54 -14.38
N THR A 376 -2.13 13.76 -13.83
CA THR A 376 -2.20 15.00 -14.63
C THR A 376 -1.05 15.11 -15.62
N SER A 377 0.18 14.73 -15.21
CA SER A 377 1.33 14.67 -16.11
C SER A 377 1.07 13.75 -17.31
N TYR A 378 0.51 12.55 -17.05
CA TYR A 378 0.17 11.58 -18.08
C TYR A 378 -0.95 12.07 -19.00
N LEU A 379 -2.01 12.68 -18.47
CA LEU A 379 -3.13 13.21 -19.28
C LEU A 379 -2.65 14.30 -20.27
N ILE A 380 -1.78 15.21 -19.80
CA ILE A 380 -1.19 16.24 -20.66
C ILE A 380 -0.24 15.62 -21.67
N TYR A 381 0.62 14.68 -21.24
CA TYR A 381 1.53 13.95 -22.14
C TYR A 381 0.78 13.20 -23.24
N ALA A 382 -0.26 12.44 -22.90
CA ALA A 382 -1.06 11.67 -23.86
C ALA A 382 -1.73 12.60 -24.90
N SER A 383 -2.24 13.75 -24.46
CA SER A 383 -2.80 14.79 -25.32
C SER A 383 -1.76 15.32 -26.33
N LEU A 384 -0.56 15.61 -25.84
CA LEU A 384 0.57 16.06 -26.66
C LEU A 384 1.01 14.98 -27.66
N SER A 385 1.12 13.72 -27.23
CA SER A 385 1.53 12.60 -28.11
C SER A 385 0.57 12.44 -29.28
N HIS A 386 -0.74 12.49 -29.03
CA HIS A 386 -1.75 12.39 -30.08
C HIS A 386 -1.63 13.50 -31.15
N LEU A 387 -1.24 14.71 -30.74
CA LEU A 387 -1.14 15.88 -31.61
C LEU A 387 0.22 16.05 -32.29
N MET A 388 1.32 15.79 -31.58
CA MET A 388 2.67 15.87 -32.14
C MET A 388 2.91 14.83 -33.24
N MET A 389 2.23 13.67 -33.18
CA MET A 389 2.22 12.71 -34.30
C MET A 389 1.60 13.27 -35.59
N LYS A 390 0.77 14.33 -35.51
CA LYS A 390 -0.06 14.76 -36.64
C LYS A 390 0.41 16.06 -37.30
N ARG A 391 1.14 16.96 -36.63
CA ARG A 391 1.23 18.36 -37.11
C ARG A 391 2.53 19.13 -36.91
N ILE A 392 3.45 18.75 -36.01
CA ILE A 392 4.55 19.66 -35.58
C ILE A 392 5.89 18.94 -35.46
N GLN A 393 6.95 19.53 -36.00
CA GLN A 393 8.29 18.97 -35.94
C GLN A 393 8.97 19.26 -34.61
N MET A 394 9.50 18.22 -33.97
CA MET A 394 10.19 18.31 -32.68
C MET A 394 11.41 19.25 -32.71
N SER A 395 11.99 19.47 -33.90
CA SER A 395 13.11 20.38 -34.16
C SER A 395 12.82 21.83 -33.81
N GLU A 396 11.55 22.24 -33.83
CA GLU A 396 11.16 23.63 -33.59
C GLU A 396 11.16 24.00 -32.09
N LEU A 397 11.19 23.03 -31.19
CA LEU A 397 11.12 23.25 -29.74
C LEU A 397 12.49 23.65 -29.15
N SER A 398 12.47 24.39 -28.03
CA SER A 398 13.70 24.66 -27.27
C SER A 398 14.41 23.37 -26.84
N SER A 399 15.73 23.44 -26.64
CA SER A 399 16.50 22.32 -26.09
C SER A 399 15.93 21.80 -24.78
N THR A 400 15.54 22.70 -23.87
CA THR A 400 14.90 22.37 -22.59
C THR A 400 13.59 21.61 -22.78
N ALA A 401 12.69 22.10 -23.64
CA ALA A 401 11.41 21.44 -23.89
C ALA A 401 11.59 20.05 -24.54
N ARG A 402 12.56 19.90 -25.45
CA ARG A 402 12.89 18.60 -26.04
C ARG A 402 13.38 17.60 -25.00
N LEU A 403 14.27 18.01 -24.09
CA LEU A 403 14.76 17.15 -23.01
C LEU A 403 13.63 16.72 -22.06
N MET A 404 12.75 17.65 -21.69
CA MET A 404 11.57 17.35 -20.87
C MET A 404 10.65 16.36 -21.58
N TRP A 405 10.42 16.53 -22.88
CA TRP A 405 9.62 15.59 -23.67
C TRP A 405 10.24 14.19 -23.72
N THR A 406 11.53 14.06 -24.04
CA THR A 406 12.23 12.76 -24.06
C THR A 406 12.15 12.06 -22.70
N HIS A 407 12.21 12.82 -21.61
CA HIS A 407 12.02 12.28 -20.27
C HIS A 407 10.60 11.75 -20.05
N LEU A 408 9.57 12.52 -20.44
CA LEU A 408 8.17 12.10 -20.36
C LEU A 408 7.87 10.86 -21.21
N GLU A 409 8.41 10.77 -22.43
CA GLU A 409 8.31 9.58 -23.29
C GLU A 409 8.95 8.35 -22.64
N THR A 410 10.09 8.53 -22.00
CA THR A 410 10.77 7.43 -21.28
C THR A 410 9.95 7.00 -20.06
N LEU A 411 9.43 7.95 -19.29
CA LEU A 411 8.65 7.71 -18.09
C LEU A 411 7.33 6.97 -18.41
N PHE A 412 6.57 7.46 -19.39
CA PHE A 412 5.25 6.95 -19.75
C PHE A 412 5.27 5.94 -20.90
N SER A 413 6.44 5.40 -21.23
CA SER A 413 6.56 4.36 -22.24
C SER A 413 5.71 3.14 -21.89
N ILE A 414 4.91 2.67 -22.85
CA ILE A 414 4.11 1.44 -22.72
C ILE A 414 4.98 0.17 -22.64
N LYS A 415 6.29 0.28 -22.93
CA LYS A 415 7.23 -0.85 -22.93
C LYS A 415 7.25 -1.54 -21.56
N GLN A 416 7.18 -2.88 -21.58
CA GLN A 416 7.17 -3.71 -20.37
C GLN A 416 6.04 -3.32 -19.39
N ASN A 417 4.85 -2.96 -19.91
CA ASN A 417 3.68 -2.60 -19.11
C ASN A 417 3.95 -1.41 -18.16
N PHE A 418 4.41 -0.28 -18.71
CA PHE A 418 4.67 0.95 -17.95
C PHE A 418 5.68 0.79 -16.80
N LYS A 419 6.65 -0.12 -16.94
CA LYS A 419 7.64 -0.43 -15.89
C LYS A 419 8.36 0.81 -15.35
N ASN A 420 8.72 1.75 -16.22
CA ASN A 420 9.42 2.97 -15.82
C ASN A 420 8.54 3.84 -14.92
N TYR A 421 7.27 4.02 -15.28
CA TYR A 421 6.29 4.72 -14.46
C TYR A 421 6.15 4.07 -13.08
N PHE A 422 5.92 2.76 -13.00
CA PHE A 422 5.75 2.08 -11.72
C PHE A 422 6.99 2.19 -10.84
N ALA A 423 8.19 1.96 -11.39
CA ALA A 423 9.44 2.09 -10.66
C ALA A 423 9.66 3.52 -10.13
N THR A 424 9.39 4.53 -10.94
CA THR A 424 9.51 5.93 -10.53
C THR A 424 8.45 6.31 -9.49
N PHE A 425 7.21 5.84 -9.65
CA PHE A 425 6.14 6.08 -8.68
C PHE A 425 6.46 5.47 -7.31
N GLU A 426 7.00 4.25 -7.27
CA GLU A 426 7.39 3.59 -6.02
C GLU A 426 8.49 4.34 -5.27
N LEU A 427 9.48 4.88 -5.99
CA LEU A 427 10.60 5.65 -5.40
C LEU A 427 10.20 7.07 -5.00
N CYS A 428 9.13 7.61 -5.56
CA CYS A 428 8.63 8.94 -5.25
C CYS A 428 8.01 8.98 -3.84
N GLY A 429 8.37 9.98 -3.04
CA GLY A 429 7.72 10.24 -1.75
C GLY A 429 6.29 10.77 -1.90
N TYR A 430 5.54 10.82 -0.80
CA TYR A 430 4.26 11.52 -0.76
C TYR A 430 4.48 13.03 -0.50
N PRO A 431 3.60 13.93 -1.00
CA PRO A 431 2.34 13.64 -1.69
C PRO A 431 2.54 13.25 -3.17
N LYS A 432 1.73 12.27 -3.65
CA LYS A 432 1.72 11.83 -5.04
C LYS A 432 0.37 11.26 -5.44
N ILE A 433 -0.02 11.43 -6.71
CA ILE A 433 -1.26 10.92 -7.30
C ILE A 433 -0.89 9.95 -8.43
N PRO A 434 -1.28 8.66 -8.35
CA PRO A 434 -1.01 7.68 -9.37
C PRO A 434 -1.87 7.90 -10.62
N ILE A 435 -1.43 7.38 -11.76
CA ILE A 435 -2.30 7.21 -12.93
C ILE A 435 -3.34 6.14 -12.57
N THR A 436 -4.47 6.58 -12.01
CA THR A 436 -5.46 5.71 -11.37
C THR A 436 -5.90 4.56 -12.27
N ALA A 437 -6.10 4.82 -13.57
CA ALA A 437 -6.46 3.79 -14.55
C ALA A 437 -5.42 2.65 -14.66
N MET A 438 -4.12 2.96 -14.57
CA MET A 438 -3.06 1.93 -14.63
C MET A 438 -3.05 1.05 -13.37
N TRP A 439 -3.29 1.64 -12.20
CA TRP A 439 -3.37 0.91 -10.93
C TRP A 439 -4.63 0.07 -10.86
N MET A 440 -5.77 0.56 -11.35
CA MET A 440 -6.98 -0.27 -11.50
C MET A 440 -6.74 -1.42 -12.48
N GLY A 441 -5.97 -1.20 -13.54
CA GLY A 441 -5.52 -2.27 -14.44
C GLY A 441 -4.68 -3.34 -13.72
N GLU A 442 -3.83 -2.97 -12.75
CA GLU A 442 -3.11 -3.94 -11.91
C GLU A 442 -4.07 -4.74 -11.03
N VAL A 443 -5.07 -4.10 -10.41
CA VAL A 443 -6.09 -4.80 -9.61
C VAL A 443 -6.80 -5.85 -10.44
N ILE A 444 -7.26 -5.50 -11.65
CA ILE A 444 -7.92 -6.43 -12.57
C ILE A 444 -6.97 -7.58 -12.94
N ARG A 445 -5.73 -7.30 -13.30
CA ARG A 445 -4.72 -8.34 -13.63
C ARG A 445 -4.45 -9.28 -12.46
N PHE A 446 -4.39 -8.76 -11.24
CA PHE A 446 -4.17 -9.58 -10.05
C PHE A 446 -5.43 -10.32 -9.62
N ASP A 447 -6.61 -9.84 -9.99
CA ASP A 447 -7.86 -10.53 -9.70
C ASP A 447 -7.99 -11.85 -10.46
N ASP A 448 -7.34 -11.97 -11.62
CA ASP A 448 -7.23 -13.22 -12.38
C ASP A 448 -6.48 -14.34 -11.60
N LEU A 449 -5.71 -13.99 -10.56
CA LEU A 449 -5.11 -14.99 -9.69
C LEU A 449 -6.19 -15.72 -8.87
N PRO A 450 -6.02 -17.02 -8.58
CA PRO A 450 -6.97 -17.73 -7.73
C PRO A 450 -6.92 -17.16 -6.31
N THR A 451 -8.09 -16.86 -5.74
CA THR A 451 -8.21 -16.37 -4.35
C THR A 451 -7.84 -17.45 -3.34
N PHE A 452 -8.14 -18.71 -3.65
CA PHE A 452 -7.82 -19.87 -2.84
C PHE A 452 -6.92 -20.83 -3.63
N LEU A 453 -5.91 -21.36 -2.97
CA LEU A 453 -5.07 -22.45 -3.44
C LEU A 453 -5.60 -23.79 -2.87
N GLU A 454 -4.84 -24.86 -3.04
CA GLU A 454 -5.18 -26.18 -2.51
C GLU A 454 -5.55 -26.14 -1.01
N LYS A 455 -6.52 -26.98 -0.62
CA LYS A 455 -7.03 -27.12 0.75
C LYS A 455 -7.65 -25.83 1.31
N ASP A 456 -8.30 -25.05 0.45
CA ASP A 456 -9.00 -23.79 0.79
C ASP A 456 -8.12 -22.76 1.51
N LYS A 457 -6.82 -22.77 1.23
CA LYS A 457 -5.88 -21.77 1.75
C LYS A 457 -5.90 -20.53 0.86
N LEU A 458 -6.02 -19.35 1.46
CA LEU A 458 -5.87 -18.05 0.81
C LEU A 458 -4.54 -17.97 0.07
N ASN A 459 -4.59 -17.48 -1.16
CA ASN A 459 -3.42 -17.11 -1.94
C ASN A 459 -2.88 -15.76 -1.44
N MET A 460 -1.92 -15.79 -0.51
CA MET A 460 -1.40 -14.56 0.09
C MET A 460 -0.61 -13.70 -0.90
N THR A 461 -0.16 -14.26 -2.03
CA THR A 461 0.42 -13.47 -3.12
C THR A 461 -0.63 -12.54 -3.74
N LYS A 462 -1.81 -13.06 -4.11
CA LYS A 462 -2.93 -12.25 -4.62
C LYS A 462 -3.33 -11.19 -3.60
N VAL A 463 -3.56 -11.61 -2.36
CA VAL A 463 -4.00 -10.74 -1.26
C VAL A 463 -3.06 -9.55 -1.08
N ARG A 464 -1.74 -9.78 -1.08
CA ARG A 464 -0.75 -8.70 -0.94
C ARG A 464 -0.62 -7.82 -2.17
N LEU A 465 -0.65 -8.38 -3.37
CA LEU A 465 -0.54 -7.59 -4.59
C LEU A 465 -1.69 -6.59 -4.69
N ILE A 466 -2.93 -7.03 -4.47
CA ILE A 466 -4.09 -6.15 -4.50
C ILE A 466 -4.07 -5.18 -3.31
N SER A 467 -3.81 -5.63 -2.08
CA SER A 467 -3.79 -4.73 -0.91
C SER A 467 -2.71 -3.65 -0.99
N ASN A 468 -1.57 -3.92 -1.63
CA ASN A 468 -0.53 -2.92 -1.86
C ASN A 468 -0.97 -1.85 -2.85
N VAL A 469 -1.66 -2.23 -3.94
CA VAL A 469 -2.29 -1.26 -4.85
C VAL A 469 -3.28 -0.37 -4.08
N MET A 470 -4.14 -0.99 -3.26
CA MET A 470 -5.12 -0.26 -2.47
C MET A 470 -4.45 0.65 -1.43
N SER A 471 -3.36 0.20 -0.81
CA SER A 471 -2.60 1.02 0.14
C SER A 471 -2.05 2.29 -0.53
N ASN A 472 -1.53 2.18 -1.76
CA ASN A 472 -1.05 3.33 -2.53
C ASN A 472 -2.20 4.27 -2.92
N LEU A 473 -3.32 3.74 -3.41
CA LEU A 473 -4.51 4.54 -3.73
C LEU A 473 -5.05 5.28 -2.50
N PHE A 474 -5.09 4.59 -1.35
CA PHE A 474 -5.52 5.18 -0.08
C PHE A 474 -4.59 6.31 0.36
N ALA A 475 -3.28 6.07 0.38
CA ALA A 475 -2.30 7.07 0.79
C ALA A 475 -2.27 8.29 -0.16
N SER A 476 -2.47 8.08 -1.46
CA SER A 476 -2.60 9.17 -2.44
C SER A 476 -3.87 9.99 -2.25
N ARG A 477 -4.97 9.35 -1.89
CA ARG A 477 -6.25 10.02 -1.58
C ARG A 477 -6.16 10.88 -0.32
N GLU A 478 -5.46 10.39 0.70
CA GLU A 478 -5.33 11.07 2.00
C GLU A 478 -4.12 12.02 2.07
N ALA A 479 -3.33 12.09 1.01
CA ALA A 479 -2.19 13.00 0.92
C ALA A 479 -2.61 14.48 1.06
N LYS A 480 -1.65 15.34 1.39
CA LYS A 480 -1.87 16.79 1.48
C LYS A 480 -0.88 17.49 0.56
N PHE A 481 -1.43 18.17 -0.45
CA PHE A 481 -0.67 19.09 -1.29
C PHE A 481 -0.75 20.48 -0.68
N ASN A 482 0.42 21.08 -0.41
CA ASN A 482 0.54 22.42 0.16
C ASN A 482 0.80 23.44 -0.95
N PHE A 483 -0.13 23.53 -1.91
CA PHE A 483 -0.09 24.52 -2.98
C PHE A 483 -1.11 25.61 -2.71
N GLU A 484 -0.79 26.85 -3.08
CA GLU A 484 -1.74 27.94 -3.05
C GLU A 484 -2.82 27.72 -4.12
N ARG A 485 -4.09 27.83 -3.71
CA ARG A 485 -5.23 27.63 -4.61
C ARG A 485 -5.56 28.94 -5.30
N ASN A 486 -5.49 28.93 -6.63
CA ASN A 486 -6.04 30.02 -7.45
C ASN A 486 -7.52 29.71 -7.74
N VAL A 487 -8.43 30.44 -7.08
CA VAL A 487 -9.88 30.19 -7.16
C VAL A 487 -10.41 30.34 -8.59
N ASP A 488 -9.91 31.31 -9.35
CA ASP A 488 -10.36 31.59 -10.72
C ASP A 488 -9.98 30.45 -11.66
N VAL A 489 -8.74 29.95 -11.57
CA VAL A 489 -8.28 28.81 -12.38
C VAL A 489 -9.07 27.55 -12.04
N GLN A 490 -9.33 27.28 -10.74
CA GLN A 490 -10.13 26.14 -10.34
C GLN A 490 -11.58 26.24 -10.84
N TRP A 491 -12.18 27.43 -10.76
CA TRP A 491 -13.53 27.68 -11.27
C TRP A 491 -13.59 27.47 -12.79
N LEU A 492 -12.59 27.99 -13.52
CA LEU A 492 -12.48 27.82 -14.97
C LEU A 492 -12.33 26.36 -15.39
N LEU A 493 -11.52 25.56 -14.67
CA LEU A 493 -11.42 24.11 -14.89
C LEU A 493 -12.77 23.42 -14.69
N CYS A 494 -13.47 23.74 -13.60
CA CYS A 494 -14.81 23.22 -13.32
C CYS A 494 -15.83 23.61 -14.40
N LYS A 495 -15.83 24.87 -14.84
CA LYS A 495 -16.73 25.40 -15.87
C LYS A 495 -16.50 24.70 -17.21
N PHE A 496 -15.25 24.62 -17.66
CA PHE A 496 -14.89 23.92 -18.90
C PHE A 496 -15.32 22.45 -18.87
N GLY A 497 -15.17 21.79 -17.71
CA GLY A 497 -15.64 20.42 -17.54
C GLY A 497 -17.15 20.25 -17.70
N LYS A 498 -17.95 21.18 -17.18
CA LYS A 498 -19.42 21.16 -17.32
C LYS A 498 -19.85 21.41 -18.77
N GLU A 499 -19.25 22.40 -19.43
CA GLU A 499 -19.58 22.75 -20.83
C GLU A 499 -19.24 21.64 -21.82
N ASN A 500 -18.20 20.85 -21.54
CA ASN A 500 -17.75 19.75 -22.40
C ASN A 500 -18.20 18.36 -21.91
N ALA A 501 -19.14 18.29 -20.95
CA ALA A 501 -19.76 17.04 -20.51
C ALA A 501 -20.97 16.66 -21.38
N THR A 502 -21.65 17.63 -21.98
CA THR A 502 -22.86 17.46 -22.79
C THR A 502 -22.59 17.05 -24.24
N SER A 503 -21.35 17.11 -24.71
CA SER A 503 -20.96 16.73 -26.08
C SER A 503 -20.69 15.24 -26.29
N ASN A 504 -20.91 14.39 -25.27
CA ASN A 504 -20.60 12.95 -25.30
C ASN A 504 -21.86 12.05 -25.39
N ILE A 505 -23.02 12.60 -25.79
CA ILE A 505 -24.24 11.80 -26.04
C ILE A 505 -24.42 11.45 -27.53
N GLU A 506 -23.62 12.03 -28.42
CA GLU A 506 -23.64 11.73 -29.86
C GLU A 506 -22.22 11.45 -30.37
N GLU A 507 -21.70 10.25 -30.13
CA GLU A 507 -20.68 9.60 -30.98
C GLU A 507 -20.68 8.08 -30.77
#